data_AF-A0A933MI98-F1
#
_entry.id   AF-A0A933MI98-F1
#
_cell.length_a   1.000
_cell.length_b   1.000
_cell.length_c   1.000
_cell.angle_alpha   90.00
_cell.angle_beta   90.00
_cell.angle_gamma   90.00
#
_symmetry.space_group_name_H-M   'P 1'
#
loop_
_entity.id
_entity.type
_entity.pdbx_description
1 polymer ?
#
loop_
_entity_poly.entity_id
_entity_poly.type
_entity_poly.pdbx_seq_one_letter_code
_entity_poly.pdbx_strand_id
1 'polypeptide(L)'
;MFNLALKSMAFNRQKAFYFINVFLVVSIFFSGLWLTRDIISIVFLKKDSQTADMGDKIKTAPALKTKDIMNYAAILEKNPFGSPMKFIPLSAGYDSRRGGSPASLILVGTVTGPKNLSYAIFEDKSQSGFAGQEVFAYGKNVYNYGILSRIEKGWVELKQGANTYKIPVTEIRITEMESKAPGAFAQKVGEKEYILDQKRIQEALNTPEQILTDARLLPNIRDGRQEGFTMSEVKTGGLYDSLGLRNGDVLLKVNRLEISSPDAAMQAMSALKGMDRVHLDVIRNGSRMTMTYQVK
;
A
#
# COMPACT_ATOMS: atom_id res chain seq x y z
N MET A 1 -54.85 93.70 -23.07
CA MET A 1 -54.72 92.22 -23.16
C MET A 1 -53.34 91.74 -23.68
N PHE A 2 -52.27 92.54 -23.66
CA PHE A 2 -50.99 92.14 -24.29
C PHE A 2 -49.87 91.67 -23.35
N ASN A 3 -50.08 91.74 -22.02
CA ASN A 3 -48.98 91.51 -21.05
C ASN A 3 -48.95 90.11 -20.41
N LEU A 4 -49.86 89.19 -20.81
CA LEU A 4 -49.90 87.83 -20.26
C LEU A 4 -49.24 86.78 -21.18
N ALA A 5 -49.09 87.06 -22.48
CA ALA A 5 -48.58 86.09 -23.46
C ALA A 5 -47.04 85.96 -23.46
N LEU A 6 -46.30 87.02 -23.13
CA LEU A 6 -44.83 87.00 -23.13
C LEU A 6 -44.22 86.27 -21.91
N LYS A 7 -44.93 86.23 -20.78
CA LYS A 7 -44.45 85.53 -19.56
C LYS A 7 -44.56 84.01 -19.68
N SER A 8 -45.51 83.51 -20.49
CA SER A 8 -45.70 82.08 -20.78
C SER A 8 -44.58 81.51 -21.66
N MET A 9 -44.11 82.28 -22.65
CA MET A 9 -43.10 81.81 -23.62
C MET A 9 -41.68 81.73 -23.02
N ALA A 10 -41.31 82.64 -22.11
CA ALA A 10 -40.02 82.63 -21.42
C ALA A 10 -39.93 81.49 -20.37
N PHE A 11 -41.04 81.17 -19.71
CA PHE A 11 -41.11 80.09 -18.72
C PHE A 11 -40.93 78.70 -19.34
N ASN A 12 -41.43 78.50 -20.57
CA ASN A 12 -41.28 77.22 -21.26
C ASN A 12 -39.85 76.98 -21.78
N ARG A 13 -39.11 78.05 -22.16
CA ARG A 13 -37.69 77.94 -22.53
C ARG A 13 -36.80 77.54 -21.35
N GLN A 14 -36.99 78.11 -20.16
CA GLN A 14 -36.21 77.72 -18.98
C GLN A 14 -36.47 76.26 -18.56
N LYS A 15 -37.73 75.79 -18.63
CA LYS A 15 -38.04 74.38 -18.41
C LYS A 15 -37.39 73.48 -19.46
N ALA A 16 -37.39 73.88 -20.73
CA ALA A 16 -36.73 73.12 -21.79
C ALA A 16 -35.22 72.98 -21.55
N PHE A 17 -34.52 74.04 -21.13
CA PHE A 17 -33.09 73.95 -20.77
C PHE A 17 -32.85 73.06 -19.55
N TYR A 18 -33.74 73.09 -18.56
CA TYR A 18 -33.66 72.19 -17.40
C TYR A 18 -33.82 70.72 -17.82
N PHE A 19 -34.81 70.41 -18.66
CA PHE A 19 -35.00 69.05 -19.19
C PHE A 19 -33.81 68.57 -20.03
N ILE A 20 -33.22 69.44 -20.83
CA ILE A 20 -32.02 69.13 -21.62
C ILE A 20 -30.83 68.82 -20.70
N ASN A 21 -30.59 69.63 -19.67
CA ASN A 21 -29.51 69.40 -18.72
C ASN A 21 -29.72 68.10 -17.91
N VAL A 22 -30.95 67.82 -17.47
CA VAL A 22 -31.28 66.57 -16.78
C VAL A 22 -31.07 65.38 -17.70
N PHE A 23 -31.48 65.45 -18.96
CA PHE A 23 -31.25 64.40 -19.94
C PHE A 23 -29.75 64.16 -20.18
N LEU A 24 -28.95 65.22 -20.23
CA LEU A 24 -27.50 65.14 -20.42
C LEU A 24 -26.81 64.45 -19.22
N VAL A 25 -27.21 64.79 -17.99
CA VAL A 25 -26.70 64.13 -16.77
C VAL A 25 -27.10 62.64 -16.73
N VAL A 26 -28.34 62.31 -17.07
CA VAL A 26 -28.81 60.92 -17.13
C VAL A 26 -28.05 60.13 -18.21
N SER A 27 -27.79 60.75 -19.36
CA SER A 27 -27.03 60.13 -20.46
C SER A 27 -25.57 59.84 -20.07
N ILE A 28 -24.90 60.77 -19.36
CA ILE A 28 -23.55 60.55 -18.82
C ILE A 28 -23.55 59.40 -17.80
N PHE A 29 -24.56 59.35 -16.93
CA PHE A 29 -24.68 58.28 -15.93
C PHE A 29 -24.88 56.90 -16.58
N PHE A 30 -25.74 56.80 -17.60
CA PHE A 30 -25.93 55.57 -18.37
C PHE A 30 -24.67 55.17 -19.16
N SER A 31 -23.93 56.13 -19.73
CA SER A 31 -22.67 55.88 -20.41
C SER A 31 -21.59 55.34 -19.45
N GLY A 32 -21.52 55.89 -18.23
CA GLY A 32 -20.65 55.39 -17.18
C GLY A 32 -20.97 53.94 -16.77
N LEU A 33 -22.25 53.63 -16.57
CA LEU A 33 -22.70 52.26 -16.31
C LEU A 33 -22.35 51.30 -17.45
N TRP A 34 -22.53 51.73 -18.70
CA TRP A 34 -22.18 50.93 -19.88
C TRP A 34 -20.67 50.63 -19.97
N LEU A 35 -19.82 51.61 -19.65
CA LEU A 35 -18.36 51.44 -19.57
C LEU A 35 -17.93 50.51 -18.42
N THR A 36 -18.58 50.57 -17.26
CA THR A 36 -18.27 49.63 -16.16
C THR A 36 -18.64 48.18 -16.49
N ARG A 37 -19.72 47.96 -17.25
CA ARG A 37 -20.07 46.63 -17.79
C ARG A 37 -18.98 46.10 -18.71
N ASP A 38 -18.42 46.97 -19.55
CA ASP A 38 -17.38 46.60 -20.52
C ASP A 38 -16.06 46.25 -19.82
N ILE A 39 -15.66 47.02 -18.79
CA ILE A 39 -14.46 46.77 -17.97
C ILE A 39 -14.58 45.45 -17.19
N ILE A 40 -15.75 45.12 -16.64
CA ILE A 40 -15.97 43.84 -15.92
C ILE A 40 -15.92 42.67 -16.91
N SER A 41 -16.38 42.85 -18.15
CA SER A 41 -16.30 41.79 -19.17
C SER A 41 -14.87 41.47 -19.59
N ILE A 42 -13.96 42.46 -19.64
CA ILE A 42 -12.54 42.25 -19.97
C ILE A 42 -11.80 41.52 -18.84
N VAL A 43 -12.25 41.65 -17.59
CA VAL A 43 -11.66 40.95 -16.43
C VAL A 43 -12.31 39.59 -16.16
N PHE A 44 -13.53 39.35 -16.64
CA PHE A 44 -14.28 38.09 -16.40
C PHE A 44 -14.46 37.18 -17.65
N LEU A 45 -14.10 37.63 -18.85
CA LEU A 45 -14.03 36.80 -20.08
C LEU A 45 -12.62 36.25 -20.35
N LYS A 46 -11.83 36.00 -19.30
CA LYS A 46 -10.66 35.11 -19.34
C LYS A 46 -10.83 33.94 -18.38
N LYS A 47 -12.02 33.37 -18.37
CA LYS A 47 -12.27 32.01 -17.88
C LYS A 47 -13.38 31.43 -18.75
N ASP A 48 -13.02 30.37 -19.46
CA ASP A 48 -13.84 29.55 -20.35
C ASP A 48 -14.15 30.13 -21.73
N SER A 49 -13.22 29.93 -22.67
CA SER A 49 -13.45 29.21 -23.94
C SER A 49 -12.26 29.38 -24.89
N GLN A 50 -11.38 28.37 -25.01
CA GLN A 50 -10.69 28.10 -26.28
C GLN A 50 -10.44 26.58 -26.44
N THR A 51 -11.24 25.97 -27.31
CA THR A 51 -10.81 24.88 -28.18
C THR A 51 -10.39 25.48 -29.53
N ALA A 52 -9.13 25.18 -29.94
CA ALA A 52 -8.51 25.25 -31.28
C ALA A 52 -8.54 26.62 -32.02
N ASP A 53 -7.49 27.13 -32.65
CA ASP A 53 -6.52 26.47 -33.53
C ASP A 53 -5.24 27.33 -33.70
N MET A 54 -4.15 26.64 -34.06
CA MET A 54 -2.79 27.04 -34.46
C MET A 54 -2.41 28.52 -34.63
N GLY A 55 -1.26 28.89 -34.04
CA GLY A 55 -0.33 29.80 -34.69
C GLY A 55 0.44 30.76 -33.78
N ASP A 56 1.74 30.49 -33.66
CA ASP A 56 2.81 31.48 -33.54
C ASP A 56 3.35 31.90 -32.17
N LYS A 57 4.67 32.11 -32.24
CA LYS A 57 5.72 32.30 -31.27
C LYS A 57 5.45 33.42 -30.27
N ILE A 58 5.65 33.12 -28.98
CA ILE A 58 5.98 34.16 -27.99
C ILE A 58 7.15 33.67 -27.13
N LYS A 59 8.22 34.47 -27.13
CA LYS A 59 9.43 34.29 -26.33
C LYS A 59 9.10 34.35 -24.83
N THR A 60 9.55 33.33 -24.14
CA THR A 60 9.28 32.94 -22.75
C THR A 60 10.03 33.86 -21.76
N ALA A 61 9.29 34.53 -20.87
CA ALA A 61 9.82 34.90 -19.55
C ALA A 61 10.09 33.61 -18.76
N PRO A 62 11.10 33.53 -17.86
CA PRO A 62 11.54 32.26 -17.31
C PRO A 62 10.42 31.66 -16.46
N ALA A 63 9.83 30.58 -16.98
CA ALA A 63 8.96 29.72 -16.21
C ALA A 63 9.71 29.33 -14.94
N LEU A 64 9.08 29.51 -13.77
CA LEU A 64 9.45 28.74 -12.60
C LEU A 64 9.55 27.29 -13.07
N LYS A 65 10.77 26.74 -13.11
CA LYS A 65 10.99 25.32 -13.38
C LYS A 65 10.24 24.57 -12.28
N THR A 66 8.98 24.25 -12.52
CA THR A 66 8.31 23.14 -11.85
C THR A 66 9.21 21.97 -12.18
N LYS A 67 10.07 21.60 -11.23
CA LYS A 67 10.94 20.45 -11.40
C LYS A 67 10.00 19.28 -11.67
N ASP A 68 10.01 18.83 -12.92
CA ASP A 68 9.30 17.65 -13.33
C ASP A 68 9.68 16.52 -12.38
N ILE A 69 8.68 15.83 -11.87
CA ILE A 69 8.83 14.75 -10.89
C ILE A 69 9.70 13.64 -11.52
N MET A 70 9.72 13.55 -12.85
CA MET A 70 10.59 12.68 -13.64
C MET A 70 12.09 12.96 -13.41
N ASN A 71 12.49 14.17 -12.97
CA ASN A 71 13.89 14.49 -12.67
C ASN A 71 14.43 13.76 -11.43
N TYR A 72 13.55 13.21 -10.59
CA TYR A 72 13.93 12.42 -9.42
C TYR A 72 13.95 10.92 -9.70
N ALA A 73 13.63 10.50 -10.94
CA ALA A 73 13.65 9.09 -11.32
C ALA A 73 15.01 8.44 -11.11
N ALA A 74 16.10 9.15 -11.41
CA ALA A 74 17.45 8.65 -11.21
C ALA A 74 17.79 8.36 -9.74
N ILE A 75 17.17 9.06 -8.78
CA ILE A 75 17.38 8.85 -7.34
C ILE A 75 16.65 7.58 -6.88
N LEU A 76 15.49 7.30 -7.47
CA LEU A 76 14.67 6.12 -7.14
C LEU A 76 15.14 4.86 -7.87
N GLU A 77 15.69 5.00 -9.07
CA GLU A 77 16.34 3.91 -9.82
C GLU A 77 17.72 3.55 -9.23
N LYS A 78 18.42 4.53 -8.65
CA LYS A 78 19.67 4.31 -7.91
C LYS A 78 19.45 4.48 -6.41
N ASN A 79 18.42 3.82 -5.89
CA ASN A 79 18.02 3.91 -4.49
C ASN A 79 19.21 3.55 -3.56
N PRO A 80 19.75 4.50 -2.77
CA PRO A 80 20.87 4.22 -1.88
C PRO A 80 20.43 3.62 -0.53
N PHE A 81 19.13 3.46 -0.30
CA PHE A 81 18.55 3.02 0.97
C PHE A 81 17.66 1.77 0.84
N GLY A 82 17.72 1.05 -0.28
CA GLY A 82 16.92 -0.15 -0.52
C GLY A 82 16.95 -0.59 -1.99
N SER A 83 16.06 -1.53 -2.35
CA SER A 83 15.99 -2.04 -3.73
C SER A 83 15.61 -0.94 -4.74
N PRO A 84 16.17 -0.97 -5.97
CA PRO A 84 15.91 0.04 -6.99
C PRO A 84 14.44 -0.02 -7.47
N MET A 85 13.81 1.15 -7.60
CA MET A 85 12.42 1.31 -8.08
C MET A 85 12.39 2.06 -9.41
N LYS A 86 11.47 1.67 -10.30
CA LYS A 86 11.28 2.30 -11.60
C LYS A 86 10.00 3.15 -11.60
N PHE A 87 10.10 4.41 -12.01
CA PHE A 87 8.92 5.24 -12.20
C PHE A 87 8.18 4.86 -13.48
N ILE A 88 6.86 4.69 -13.38
CA ILE A 88 5.97 4.45 -14.51
C ILE A 88 4.97 5.62 -14.58
N PRO A 89 4.92 6.40 -15.67
CA PRO A 89 3.94 7.47 -15.81
C PRO A 89 2.53 6.89 -16.00
N LEU A 90 1.54 7.51 -15.36
CA LEU A 90 0.12 7.13 -15.33
C LEU A 90 -0.63 7.28 -16.68
N SER A 91 0.04 7.13 -17.82
CA SER A 91 -0.56 7.23 -19.15
C SER A 91 -1.04 5.88 -19.71
N ALA A 92 -0.99 4.80 -18.94
CA ALA A 92 -1.59 3.52 -19.33
C ALA A 92 -3.06 3.49 -18.89
N GLY A 93 -3.98 3.52 -19.85
CA GLY A 93 -5.42 3.40 -19.60
C GLY A 93 -5.74 2.09 -18.87
N TYR A 94 -6.27 2.20 -17.66
CA TYR A 94 -6.82 1.08 -16.90
C TYR A 94 -8.12 0.60 -17.56
N ASP A 95 -8.09 -0.63 -18.07
CA ASP A 95 -9.22 -1.28 -18.73
C ASP A 95 -10.37 -1.48 -17.71
N SER A 96 -11.44 -0.69 -17.85
CA SER A 96 -12.46 -0.46 -16.82
C SER A 96 -13.56 -1.53 -16.78
N ARG A 97 -13.32 -2.75 -17.30
CA ARG A 97 -14.36 -3.76 -17.58
C ARG A 97 -14.32 -5.03 -16.72
N ARG A 98 -13.65 -5.01 -15.56
CA ARG A 98 -13.77 -6.09 -14.56
C ARG A 98 -13.94 -5.47 -13.18
N GLY A 99 -15.13 -5.59 -12.61
CA GLY A 99 -15.39 -5.26 -11.21
C GLY A 99 -14.68 -6.28 -10.33
N GLY A 100 -13.60 -5.86 -9.67
CA GLY A 100 -12.90 -6.67 -8.69
C GLY A 100 -13.68 -6.74 -7.38
N SER A 101 -13.46 -7.80 -6.60
CA SER A 101 -14.00 -7.90 -5.23
C SER A 101 -13.12 -7.09 -4.28
N PRO A 102 -13.66 -6.16 -3.47
CA PRO A 102 -12.86 -5.38 -2.51
C PRO A 102 -12.03 -6.21 -1.52
N ALA A 103 -12.27 -7.53 -1.43
CA ALA A 103 -11.47 -8.48 -0.65
C ALA A 103 -10.03 -8.69 -1.19
N SER A 104 -9.74 -8.33 -2.44
CA SER A 104 -8.38 -8.37 -3.00
C SER A 104 -7.58 -7.07 -2.76
N LEU A 105 -8.22 -6.04 -2.19
CA LEU A 105 -7.56 -4.80 -1.82
C LEU A 105 -6.92 -4.89 -0.45
N ILE A 106 -5.67 -4.44 -0.36
CA ILE A 106 -4.98 -4.23 0.91
C ILE A 106 -4.84 -2.75 1.15
N LEU A 107 -5.32 -2.30 2.31
CA LEU A 107 -5.04 -0.95 2.79
C LEU A 107 -3.69 -0.97 3.52
N VAL A 108 -2.69 -0.36 2.89
CA VAL A 108 -1.30 -0.27 3.37
C VAL A 108 -1.16 0.82 4.43
N GLY A 109 -1.88 1.94 4.27
CA GLY A 109 -1.83 3.03 5.22
C GLY A 109 -2.84 4.14 4.94
N THR A 110 -3.06 4.99 5.93
CA THR A 110 -3.93 6.17 5.83
C THR A 110 -3.23 7.40 6.38
N VAL A 111 -3.45 8.54 5.74
CA VAL A 111 -3.10 9.87 6.24
C VAL A 111 -4.42 10.59 6.47
N THR A 112 -4.68 10.96 7.73
CA THR A 112 -5.94 11.59 8.13
C THR A 112 -5.74 13.06 8.43
N GLY A 113 -6.62 13.89 7.87
CA GLY A 113 -6.68 15.32 8.06
C GLY A 113 -8.05 15.88 7.64
N PRO A 114 -8.15 17.18 7.34
CA PRO A 114 -9.31 17.75 6.66
C PRO A 114 -9.61 16.99 5.35
N LYS A 115 -10.87 16.94 4.91
CA LYS A 115 -11.31 16.07 3.78
C LYS A 115 -10.44 16.16 2.51
N ASN A 116 -9.87 17.32 2.22
CA ASN A 116 -9.00 17.57 1.06
C ASN A 116 -7.53 17.13 1.25
N LEU A 117 -7.12 16.80 2.48
CA LEU A 117 -5.78 16.37 2.87
C LEU A 117 -5.75 14.91 3.36
N SER A 118 -6.89 14.22 3.29
CA SER A 118 -6.98 12.81 3.67
C SER A 118 -6.74 11.90 2.46
N TYR A 119 -5.82 10.95 2.64
CA TYR A 119 -5.40 10.01 1.60
C TYR A 119 -5.28 8.59 2.18
N ALA A 120 -5.50 7.59 1.34
CA ALA A 120 -5.35 6.18 1.65
C ALA A 120 -4.46 5.51 0.60
N ILE A 121 -3.60 4.60 1.05
CA ILE A 121 -2.64 3.89 0.20
C ILE A 121 -3.10 2.44 0.06
N PHE A 122 -3.36 2.00 -1.17
CA PHE A 122 -3.86 0.66 -1.44
C PHE A 122 -2.89 -0.14 -2.32
N GLU A 123 -2.94 -1.47 -2.16
CA GLU A 123 -2.26 -2.45 -3.00
C GLU A 123 -3.29 -3.46 -3.54
N ASP A 124 -3.27 -3.71 -4.84
CA ASP A 124 -4.13 -4.71 -5.49
C ASP A 124 -3.39 -6.05 -5.68
N LYS A 125 -3.82 -7.08 -4.97
CA LYS A 125 -3.25 -8.45 -5.08
C LYS A 125 -3.73 -9.22 -6.31
N SER A 126 -4.69 -8.69 -7.08
CA SER A 126 -5.26 -9.37 -8.24
C SER A 126 -4.33 -9.36 -9.46
N GLN A 127 -3.34 -8.47 -9.52
CA GLN A 127 -2.42 -8.38 -10.66
C GLN A 127 -1.07 -8.99 -10.31
N SER A 128 -0.81 -10.17 -10.87
CA SER A 128 0.45 -10.91 -10.66
C SER A 128 1.55 -10.27 -11.53
N GLY A 129 2.36 -9.41 -10.91
CA GLY A 129 3.47 -8.68 -11.53
C GLY A 129 3.52 -7.25 -11.03
N PHE A 130 4.50 -6.92 -10.17
CA PHE A 130 4.66 -5.64 -9.47
C PHE A 130 3.35 -5.11 -8.84
N ALA A 131 3.11 -5.51 -7.60
CA ALA A 131 2.06 -4.95 -6.76
C ALA A 131 2.39 -3.47 -6.43
N GLY A 132 1.99 -2.57 -7.34
CA GLY A 132 2.17 -1.13 -7.17
C GLY A 132 1.26 -0.63 -6.06
N GLN A 133 1.85 -0.03 -5.03
CA GLN A 133 1.09 0.72 -4.04
C GLN A 133 0.67 2.06 -4.66
N GLU A 134 -0.62 2.35 -4.67
CA GLU A 134 -1.15 3.61 -5.18
C GLU A 134 -1.87 4.41 -4.10
N VAL A 135 -1.84 5.74 -4.23
CA VAL A 135 -2.42 6.68 -3.26
C VAL A 135 -3.73 7.24 -3.81
N PHE A 136 -4.79 7.16 -3.02
CA PHE A 136 -6.13 7.61 -3.37
C PHE A 136 -6.63 8.66 -2.37
N ALA A 137 -7.17 9.76 -2.90
CA ALA A 137 -7.79 10.82 -2.09
C ALA A 137 -9.25 10.51 -1.79
N TYR A 138 -9.80 11.17 -0.76
CA TYR A 138 -11.23 11.13 -0.44
C TYR A 138 -12.10 11.41 -1.69
N GLY A 139 -13.15 10.60 -1.88
CA GLY A 139 -14.09 10.72 -3.00
C GLY A 139 -13.58 10.22 -4.34
N LYS A 140 -12.36 9.68 -4.42
CA LYS A 140 -11.82 9.06 -5.64
C LYS A 140 -12.19 7.58 -5.73
N ASN A 141 -12.27 7.10 -6.96
CA ASN A 141 -12.45 5.68 -7.23
C ASN A 141 -11.12 4.94 -6.97
N VAL A 142 -11.17 3.88 -6.19
CA VAL A 142 -10.02 3.04 -5.85
C VAL A 142 -9.99 1.87 -6.83
N TYR A 143 -9.12 1.96 -7.83
CA TYR A 143 -9.08 1.08 -9.00
C TYR A 143 -10.49 0.84 -9.58
N ASN A 144 -11.02 -0.38 -9.47
CA ASN A 144 -12.38 -0.77 -9.89
C ASN A 144 -13.24 -1.31 -8.74
N TYR A 145 -12.85 -1.03 -7.48
CA TYR A 145 -13.48 -1.61 -6.30
C TYR A 145 -14.52 -0.69 -5.65
N GLY A 146 -14.47 0.62 -5.88
CA GLY A 146 -15.47 1.56 -5.40
C GLY A 146 -14.92 2.94 -5.04
N ILE A 147 -15.82 3.83 -4.61
CA ILE A 147 -15.49 5.21 -4.25
C ILE A 147 -15.11 5.27 -2.77
N LEU A 148 -13.98 5.89 -2.47
CA LEU A 148 -13.51 6.12 -1.11
C LEU A 148 -14.40 7.15 -0.40
N SER A 149 -15.28 6.69 0.47
CA SER A 149 -16.31 7.53 1.12
C SER A 149 -15.89 8.03 2.50
N ARG A 150 -14.93 7.37 3.16
CA ARG A 150 -14.41 7.78 4.47
C ARG A 150 -12.98 7.28 4.67
N ILE A 151 -12.14 8.12 5.26
CA ILE A 151 -10.74 7.81 5.59
C ILE A 151 -10.52 8.12 7.06
N GLU A 152 -10.21 7.09 7.84
CA GLU A 152 -9.93 7.16 9.26
C GLU A 152 -8.54 6.58 9.54
N LYS A 153 -8.00 6.84 10.73
CA LYS A 153 -6.61 6.50 11.08
C LYS A 153 -6.32 4.98 10.97
N GLY A 154 -7.33 4.14 11.21
CA GLY A 154 -7.19 2.69 11.20
C GLY A 154 -8.08 1.98 10.20
N TRP A 155 -8.81 2.69 9.35
CA TRP A 155 -9.72 2.06 8.37
C TRP A 155 -10.22 3.06 7.33
N VAL A 156 -10.76 2.54 6.24
CA VAL A 156 -11.45 3.31 5.19
C VAL A 156 -12.78 2.66 4.85
N GLU A 157 -13.73 3.46 4.33
CA GLU A 157 -14.95 2.95 3.72
C GLU A 157 -14.91 3.13 2.20
N LEU A 158 -15.28 2.06 1.50
CA LEU A 158 -15.44 1.99 0.07
C LEU A 158 -16.91 1.76 -0.28
N LYS A 159 -17.49 2.64 -1.07
CA LYS A 159 -18.85 2.51 -1.56
C LYS A 159 -18.85 1.94 -2.98
N GLN A 160 -19.47 0.77 -3.16
CA GLN A 160 -19.68 0.12 -4.45
C GLN A 160 -21.19 0.00 -4.70
N GLY A 161 -21.74 0.91 -5.51
CA GLY A 161 -23.19 0.98 -5.72
C GLY A 161 -23.96 1.29 -4.42
N ALA A 162 -24.82 0.37 -4.00
CA ALA A 162 -25.59 0.45 -2.76
C ALA A 162 -24.84 -0.08 -1.52
N ASN A 163 -23.76 -0.85 -1.72
CA ASN A 163 -23.04 -1.51 -0.65
C ASN A 163 -21.86 -0.66 -0.17
N THR A 164 -21.59 -0.70 1.14
CA THR A 164 -20.46 -0.02 1.77
C THR A 164 -19.56 -1.06 2.44
N TYR A 165 -18.28 -1.04 2.10
CA TYR A 165 -17.27 -1.97 2.58
C TYR A 165 -16.29 -1.23 3.48
N LYS A 166 -16.13 -1.70 4.71
CA LYS A 166 -15.17 -1.16 5.66
C LYS A 166 -13.88 -1.97 5.57
N ILE A 167 -12.82 -1.36 5.06
CA ILE A 167 -11.50 -1.98 4.96
C ILE A 167 -10.65 -1.41 6.10
N PRO A 168 -10.29 -2.22 7.12
CA PRO A 168 -9.34 -1.76 8.12
C PRO A 168 -7.98 -1.52 7.47
N VAL A 169 -7.24 -0.51 7.96
CA VAL A 169 -5.80 -0.47 7.72
C VAL A 169 -5.32 -1.83 8.18
N THR A 170 -4.47 -2.46 7.39
CA THR A 170 -3.77 -3.64 7.86
C THR A 170 -2.84 -3.15 8.97
N GLU A 171 -3.40 -2.88 10.16
CA GLU A 171 -2.68 -3.07 11.39
C GLU A 171 -2.25 -4.52 11.25
N ILE A 172 -0.95 -4.70 11.05
CA ILE A 172 -0.29 -5.89 11.51
C ILE A 172 -0.67 -5.95 12.98
N ARG A 173 -1.81 -6.58 13.28
CA ARG A 173 -2.09 -7.09 14.60
C ARG A 173 -0.94 -8.03 14.79
N ILE A 174 0.03 -7.57 15.56
CA ILE A 174 0.92 -8.45 16.29
C ILE A 174 0.02 -9.14 17.32
N THR A 175 -0.94 -9.94 16.87
CA THR A 175 -1.30 -11.16 17.56
C THR A 175 -0.07 -12.02 17.42
N GLU A 176 0.96 -11.74 18.21
CA GLU A 176 2.20 -12.53 18.39
C GLU A 176 2.45 -13.51 17.24
N MET A 177 2.53 -12.97 16.02
CA MET A 177 2.78 -13.74 14.81
C MET A 177 4.28 -13.63 14.68
N GLU A 178 4.91 -14.57 15.38
CA GLU A 178 6.30 -14.95 15.24
C GLU A 178 6.73 -14.74 13.78
N SER A 179 7.77 -13.94 13.63
CA SER A 179 8.44 -13.56 12.39
C SER A 179 8.31 -14.63 11.29
N LYS A 180 7.40 -14.41 10.33
CA LYS A 180 7.53 -15.08 9.03
C LYS A 180 8.73 -14.45 8.33
N ALA A 181 9.90 -15.03 8.58
CA ALA A 181 10.96 -15.02 7.59
C ALA A 181 10.36 -15.62 6.29
N PRO A 182 10.44 -14.92 5.14
CA PRO A 182 10.10 -15.53 3.87
C PRO A 182 11.11 -16.67 3.62
N GLY A 183 10.72 -17.89 3.97
CA GLY A 183 11.61 -19.07 3.95
C GLY A 183 11.45 -20.08 5.10
N ALA A 184 10.60 -19.84 6.11
CA ALA A 184 10.48 -20.76 7.24
C ALA A 184 9.87 -22.13 6.86
N PHE A 185 10.60 -23.24 7.11
CA PHE A 185 10.11 -24.61 6.86
C PHE A 185 9.01 -25.05 7.85
N ALA A 186 8.93 -24.41 9.01
CA ALA A 186 7.87 -24.65 9.99
C ALA A 186 7.22 -23.34 10.44
N GLN A 187 5.92 -23.43 10.72
CA GLN A 187 5.14 -22.41 11.40
C GLN A 187 4.79 -22.93 12.80
N LYS A 188 5.29 -22.29 13.84
CA LYS A 188 4.90 -22.62 15.21
C LYS A 188 3.43 -22.27 15.42
N VAL A 189 2.68 -23.19 16.03
CA VAL A 189 1.26 -23.06 16.34
C VAL A 189 0.96 -23.23 17.83
N GLY A 190 1.94 -23.66 18.63
CA GLY A 190 1.90 -23.73 20.08
C GLY A 190 3.30 -23.81 20.67
N GLU A 191 3.44 -23.88 22.00
CA GLU A 191 4.76 -23.89 22.66
C GLU A 191 5.69 -25.02 22.17
N LYS A 192 5.13 -26.17 21.79
CA LYS A 192 5.83 -27.36 21.29
C LYS A 192 5.17 -27.94 20.05
N GLU A 193 4.32 -27.15 19.38
CA GLU A 193 3.55 -27.58 18.23
C GLU A 193 3.90 -26.75 17.00
N TYR A 194 4.15 -27.43 15.89
CA TYR A 194 4.63 -26.82 14.65
C TYR A 194 3.88 -27.41 13.45
N ILE A 195 3.56 -26.59 12.47
CA ILE A 195 3.06 -27.01 11.16
C ILE A 195 4.22 -26.93 10.17
N LEU A 196 4.52 -28.04 9.50
CA LEU A 196 5.56 -28.14 8.49
C LEU A 196 4.95 -28.12 7.10
N ASP A 197 5.58 -27.39 6.18
CA ASP A 197 5.22 -27.41 4.76
C ASP A 197 5.78 -28.70 4.12
N GLN A 198 4.88 -29.56 3.65
CA GLN A 198 5.23 -30.86 3.07
C GLN A 198 6.19 -30.73 1.88
N LYS A 199 6.02 -29.71 1.03
CA LYS A 199 6.86 -29.51 -0.16
C LYS A 199 8.29 -29.19 0.24
N ARG A 200 8.46 -28.37 1.27
CA ARG A 200 9.78 -27.98 1.79
C ARG A 200 10.51 -29.12 2.48
N ILE A 201 9.79 -29.97 3.22
CA ILE A 201 10.36 -31.20 3.77
C ILE A 201 10.87 -32.09 2.64
N GLN A 202 10.10 -32.26 1.56
CA GLN A 202 10.53 -33.05 0.42
C GLN A 202 11.77 -32.46 -0.26
N GLU A 203 11.83 -31.14 -0.47
CA GLU A 203 13.02 -30.44 -0.99
C GLU A 203 14.26 -30.68 -0.11
N ALA A 204 14.12 -30.55 1.21
CA ALA A 204 15.20 -30.80 2.17
C ALA A 204 15.65 -32.27 2.13
N LEU A 205 14.71 -33.21 2.10
CA LEU A 205 15.00 -34.66 2.02
C LEU A 205 15.65 -35.06 0.69
N ASN A 206 15.43 -34.29 -0.38
CA ASN A 206 16.10 -34.49 -1.67
C ASN A 206 17.51 -33.88 -1.69
N THR A 207 17.86 -33.06 -0.71
CA THR A 207 19.17 -32.41 -0.57
C THR A 207 19.82 -32.78 0.77
N PRO A 208 20.20 -34.05 0.97
CA PRO A 208 20.71 -34.55 2.26
C PRO A 208 21.97 -33.82 2.73
N GLU A 209 22.78 -33.31 1.81
CA GLU A 209 23.99 -32.52 2.11
C GLU A 209 23.66 -31.25 2.92
N GLN A 210 22.58 -30.55 2.58
CA GLN A 210 22.19 -29.31 3.28
C GLN A 210 21.76 -29.58 4.72
N ILE A 211 21.03 -30.68 4.95
CA ILE A 211 20.61 -31.13 6.28
C ILE A 211 21.81 -31.41 7.18
N LEU A 212 22.88 -31.98 6.61
CA LEU A 212 24.11 -32.27 7.35
C LEU A 212 24.94 -31.00 7.65
N THR A 213 24.75 -29.93 6.86
CA THR A 213 25.47 -28.66 7.05
C THR A 213 24.71 -27.63 7.91
N ASP A 214 23.40 -27.81 8.11
CA ASP A 214 22.57 -26.85 8.85
C ASP A 214 22.76 -26.92 10.38
N ALA A 215 23.33 -28.02 10.89
CA ALA A 215 23.77 -28.14 12.28
C ALA A 215 24.84 -29.23 12.41
N ARG A 216 25.72 -29.06 13.40
CA ARG A 216 26.73 -30.04 13.78
C ARG A 216 26.20 -30.95 14.89
N LEU A 217 26.10 -32.24 14.56
CA LEU A 217 25.66 -33.29 15.48
C LEU A 217 26.87 -33.91 16.19
N LEU A 218 26.89 -33.81 17.52
CA LEU A 218 27.92 -34.39 18.37
C LEU A 218 27.34 -35.57 19.16
N PRO A 219 28.04 -36.72 19.26
CA PRO A 219 27.57 -37.84 20.07
C PRO A 219 27.36 -37.41 21.54
N ASN A 220 26.20 -37.72 22.11
CA ASN A 220 25.94 -37.55 23.54
C ASN A 220 26.05 -38.90 24.26
N ILE A 221 27.10 -39.07 25.05
CA ILE A 221 27.39 -40.32 25.77
C ILE A 221 27.00 -40.17 27.23
N ARG A 222 26.18 -41.11 27.71
CA ARG A 222 25.77 -41.23 29.10
C ARG A 222 25.95 -42.68 29.56
N ASP A 223 26.56 -42.88 30.73
CA ASP A 223 26.81 -44.21 31.31
C ASP A 223 27.53 -45.18 30.34
N GLY A 224 28.44 -44.65 29.52
CA GLY A 224 29.20 -45.42 28.53
C GLY A 224 28.42 -45.81 27.27
N ARG A 225 27.18 -45.33 27.10
CA ARG A 225 26.36 -45.56 25.91
C ARG A 225 25.95 -44.25 25.25
N GLN A 226 25.87 -44.23 23.93
CA GLN A 226 25.36 -43.08 23.21
C GLN A 226 23.84 -43.01 23.37
N GLU A 227 23.35 -41.99 24.05
CA GLU A 227 21.91 -41.76 24.31
C GLU A 227 21.26 -40.97 23.16
N GLY A 228 22.05 -40.18 22.41
CA GLY A 228 21.55 -39.31 21.35
C GLY A 228 22.62 -38.47 20.69
N PHE A 229 22.21 -37.36 20.08
CA PHE A 229 23.11 -36.37 19.47
C PHE A 229 22.83 -34.96 19.99
N THR A 230 23.86 -34.29 20.47
CA THR A 230 23.82 -32.88 20.84
C THR A 230 23.98 -32.03 19.59
N MET A 231 23.09 -31.07 19.42
CA MET A 231 23.15 -30.09 18.33
C MET A 231 23.98 -28.88 18.71
N SER A 232 24.88 -28.51 17.81
CA SER A 232 25.74 -27.33 17.90
C SER A 232 25.79 -26.64 16.55
N GLU A 233 26.17 -25.36 16.53
CA GLU A 233 26.30 -24.57 15.30
C GLU A 233 25.03 -24.58 14.42
N VAL A 234 23.84 -24.59 15.05
CA VAL A 234 22.56 -24.53 14.36
C VAL A 234 22.46 -23.22 13.57
N LYS A 235 22.32 -23.34 12.26
CA LYS A 235 22.23 -22.22 11.34
C LYS A 235 20.87 -21.52 11.45
N THR A 236 20.90 -20.20 11.68
CA THR A 236 19.69 -19.38 11.71
C THR A 236 18.97 -19.41 10.37
N GLY A 237 17.66 -19.68 10.40
CA GLY A 237 16.83 -19.85 9.21
C GLY A 237 17.05 -21.17 8.45
N GLY A 238 17.91 -22.07 8.96
CA GLY A 238 18.07 -23.43 8.44
C GLY A 238 16.96 -24.38 8.88
N LEU A 239 17.03 -25.64 8.46
CA LEU A 239 16.02 -26.65 8.77
C LEU A 239 15.80 -26.78 10.28
N TYR A 240 16.85 -27.01 11.06
CA TYR A 240 16.71 -27.26 12.49
C TYR A 240 16.18 -26.05 13.28
N ASP A 241 16.64 -24.84 12.94
CA ASP A 241 16.14 -23.60 13.56
C ASP A 241 14.66 -23.39 13.27
N SER A 242 14.24 -23.66 12.03
CA SER A 242 12.82 -23.59 11.66
C SER A 242 11.97 -24.64 12.40
N LEU A 243 12.53 -25.81 12.73
CA LEU A 243 11.87 -26.79 13.60
C LEU A 243 11.82 -26.33 15.08
N GLY A 244 12.42 -25.19 15.42
CA GLY A 244 12.49 -24.69 16.79
C GLY A 244 13.53 -25.38 17.66
N LEU A 245 14.45 -26.12 17.03
CA LEU A 245 15.62 -26.72 17.68
C LEU A 245 16.72 -25.67 17.84
N ARG A 246 17.52 -25.81 18.89
CA ARG A 246 18.50 -24.81 19.31
C ARG A 246 19.84 -25.45 19.64
N ASN A 247 20.87 -24.62 19.67
CA ASN A 247 22.17 -25.03 20.19
C ASN A 247 22.06 -25.54 21.63
N GLY A 248 22.65 -26.71 21.88
CA GLY A 248 22.62 -27.39 23.18
C GLY A 248 21.44 -28.34 23.37
N ASP A 249 20.52 -28.46 22.40
CA ASP A 249 19.50 -29.50 22.43
C ASP A 249 20.14 -30.87 22.18
N VAL A 250 19.69 -31.89 22.91
CA VAL A 250 20.07 -33.30 22.67
C VAL A 250 18.90 -34.03 22.04
N LEU A 251 19.05 -34.44 20.80
CA LEU A 251 18.08 -35.27 20.08
C LEU A 251 18.21 -36.73 20.54
N LEU A 252 17.11 -37.28 21.09
CA LEU A 252 17.05 -38.65 21.58
C LEU A 252 16.31 -39.57 20.61
N LYS A 253 15.09 -39.16 20.21
CA LYS A 253 14.20 -39.99 19.40
C LYS A 253 13.47 -39.15 18.36
N VAL A 254 13.23 -39.78 17.22
CA VAL A 254 12.32 -39.27 16.19
C VAL A 254 11.21 -40.32 16.04
N ASN A 255 10.00 -39.94 16.44
CA ASN A 255 8.86 -40.82 16.63
C ASN A 255 9.21 -42.00 17.54
N ARG A 256 9.13 -43.23 17.01
CA ARG A 256 9.41 -44.47 17.74
C ARG A 256 10.86 -44.96 17.56
N LEU A 257 11.70 -44.20 16.87
CA LEU A 257 13.07 -44.59 16.52
C LEU A 257 14.08 -43.81 17.36
N GLU A 258 14.98 -44.53 18.02
CA GLU A 258 16.07 -43.95 18.81
C GLU A 258 17.21 -43.52 17.88
N ILE A 259 17.71 -42.30 18.07
CA ILE A 259 18.76 -41.73 17.23
C ILE A 259 20.09 -41.87 17.96
N SER A 260 20.54 -43.11 18.13
CA SER A 260 21.80 -43.46 18.81
C SER A 260 22.97 -43.66 17.84
N SER A 261 22.72 -43.69 16.53
CA SER A 261 23.74 -43.84 15.48
C SER A 261 23.36 -43.04 14.22
N PRO A 262 24.33 -42.72 13.34
CA PRO A 262 24.05 -42.07 12.05
C PRO A 262 23.11 -42.88 11.16
N ASP A 263 23.22 -44.21 11.19
CA ASP A 263 22.35 -45.12 10.42
C ASP A 263 20.90 -45.04 10.91
N ALA A 264 20.70 -45.01 12.23
CA ALA A 264 19.38 -44.82 12.83
C ALA A 264 18.76 -43.46 12.46
N ALA A 265 19.57 -42.41 12.30
CA ALA A 265 19.11 -41.10 11.83
C ALA A 265 18.58 -41.18 10.38
N MET A 266 19.31 -41.84 9.48
CA MET A 266 18.87 -42.02 8.09
C MET A 266 17.59 -42.87 7.99
N GLN A 267 17.49 -43.91 8.81
CA GLN A 267 16.30 -44.74 8.91
C GLN A 267 15.10 -43.94 9.39
N ALA A 268 15.29 -43.10 10.42
CA ALA A 268 14.25 -42.22 10.92
C ALA A 268 13.77 -41.25 9.83
N MET A 269 14.68 -40.61 9.10
CA MET A 269 14.33 -39.69 8.00
C MET A 269 13.53 -40.39 6.89
N SER A 270 13.93 -41.61 6.53
CA SER A 270 13.21 -42.40 5.53
C SER A 270 11.79 -42.73 5.99
N ALA A 271 11.62 -43.03 7.29
CA ALA A 271 10.31 -43.27 7.87
C ALA A 271 9.43 -42.00 7.88
N LEU A 272 10.00 -40.80 7.98
CA LEU A 272 9.26 -39.53 7.93
C LEU A 272 8.59 -39.26 6.57
N LYS A 273 9.05 -39.90 5.48
CA LYS A 273 8.46 -39.75 4.15
C LYS A 273 7.03 -40.28 4.15
N GLY A 274 6.06 -39.37 3.99
CA GLY A 274 4.63 -39.72 3.89
C GLY A 274 3.89 -39.78 5.23
N MET A 275 4.49 -39.33 6.33
CA MET A 275 3.79 -39.21 7.62
C MET A 275 3.24 -37.79 7.81
N ASP A 276 1.99 -37.70 8.26
CA ASP A 276 1.30 -36.44 8.55
C ASP A 276 1.69 -35.84 9.90
N ARG A 277 2.31 -36.63 10.78
CA ARG A 277 2.67 -36.21 12.14
C ARG A 277 4.01 -36.77 12.57
N VAL A 278 4.83 -35.93 13.18
CA VAL A 278 6.17 -36.27 13.68
C VAL A 278 6.29 -35.84 15.13
N HIS A 279 6.85 -36.69 15.97
CA HIS A 279 7.20 -36.40 17.36
C HIS A 279 8.72 -36.45 17.50
N LEU A 280 9.30 -35.49 18.20
CA LEU A 280 10.74 -35.37 18.37
C LEU A 280 11.03 -35.22 19.86
N ASP A 281 11.74 -36.20 20.42
CA ASP A 281 12.10 -36.18 21.84
C ASP A 281 13.49 -35.56 21.97
N VAL A 282 13.56 -34.47 22.74
CA VAL A 282 14.78 -33.71 22.97
C VAL A 282 15.00 -33.45 24.45
N ILE A 283 16.26 -33.29 24.85
CA ILE A 283 16.64 -32.70 26.14
C ILE A 283 17.09 -31.28 25.89
N ARG A 284 16.43 -30.32 26.55
CA ARG A 284 16.83 -28.91 26.54
C ARG A 284 17.03 -28.44 27.97
N ASN A 285 18.19 -27.86 28.26
CA ASN A 285 18.57 -27.43 29.61
C ASN A 285 18.40 -28.53 30.66
N GLY A 286 18.74 -29.78 30.31
CA GLY A 286 18.61 -30.95 31.19
C GLY A 286 17.19 -31.51 31.36
N SER A 287 16.16 -30.86 30.78
CA SER A 287 14.77 -31.33 30.85
C SER A 287 14.35 -32.02 29.56
N ARG A 288 13.76 -33.22 29.67
CA ARG A 288 13.17 -33.95 28.53
C ARG A 288 11.87 -33.28 28.08
N MET A 289 11.71 -33.09 26.78
CA MET A 289 10.50 -32.57 26.17
C MET A 289 10.25 -33.20 24.80
N THR A 290 8.98 -33.32 24.43
CA THR A 290 8.55 -33.80 23.12
C THR A 290 8.00 -32.64 22.31
N MET A 291 8.52 -32.46 21.09
CA MET A 291 8.05 -31.50 20.10
C MET A 291 7.18 -32.23 19.07
N THR A 292 6.00 -31.68 18.77
CA THR A 292 5.04 -32.28 17.84
C THR A 292 4.96 -31.43 16.58
N TYR A 293 5.03 -32.10 15.43
CA TYR A 293 4.98 -31.47 14.12
C TYR A 293 3.84 -32.09 13.30
N GLN A 294 3.05 -31.26 12.64
CA GLN A 294 2.02 -31.66 11.68
C GLN A 294 2.47 -31.27 10.29
N VAL A 295 2.55 -32.24 9.38
CA VAL A 295 2.92 -32.01 7.98
C VAL A 295 1.64 -31.69 7.20
N LYS A 296 1.64 -30.58 6.45
CA LYS A 296 0.50 -30.12 5.63
C LYS A 296 0.92 -29.67 4.25
#